data_AF-A0A369RUI9-F1
#
_entry.id   AF-A0A369RUI9-F1
#
_cell.length_a   1.000
_cell.length_b   1.000
_cell.length_c   1.000
_cell.angle_alpha   90.00
_cell.angle_beta   90.00
_cell.angle_gamma   90.00
#
_symmetry.space_group_name_H-M   'P 1'
#
loop_
_entity.id
_entity.type
_entity.pdbx_description
1 polymer ?
#
loop_
_entity_poly.entity_id
_entity_poly.type
_entity_poly.pdbx_seq_one_letter_code
_entity_poly.pdbx_strand_id
1 'polypeptide(L)'
;MADGPSALLYNQPAVEQGLQRLQWYVIYDIVDNGVGSNFSNIGRTIMLQNLLQHPTVHCKDVEGTIARLLMIAKDGTEKFQFLTDYDRTLTYRMYNGKSASTSFGVLDSNPLIDKRIRDAAESLRDYYYAIEISDKYTFEEKIAHMEIWWKEGEKLMVSANIHRDDLSKLLKASSIRLRDGMDELMDVLERHNIPVLILSAGIGGEAWITS
;
A
#
# COMPACT_ATOMS: atom_id res chain seq x y z
N MET A 1 20.67 -23.70 11.32
CA MET A 1 20.80 -23.80 9.86
C MET A 1 19.71 -22.91 9.31
N ALA A 2 20.07 -21.69 8.91
CA ALA A 2 19.13 -20.70 8.42
C ALA A 2 18.95 -20.93 6.92
N ASP A 3 17.76 -21.36 6.52
CA ASP A 3 17.37 -21.34 5.12
C ASP A 3 17.25 -19.88 4.69
N GLY A 4 18.03 -19.51 3.67
CA GLY A 4 18.14 -18.15 3.14
C GLY A 4 16.86 -17.64 2.47
N PRO A 5 16.88 -16.41 1.94
CA PRO A 5 15.70 -15.74 1.43
C PRO A 5 14.98 -16.58 0.37
N SER A 6 13.69 -16.75 0.66
CA SER A 6 12.69 -17.63 0.07
C SER A 6 12.70 -17.71 -1.45
N ALA A 7 12.43 -18.92 -1.96
CA ALA A 7 12.38 -19.36 -3.36
C ALA A 7 11.40 -18.60 -4.29
N LEU A 8 10.77 -17.52 -3.82
CA LEU A 8 9.85 -16.68 -4.60
C LEU A 8 10.57 -15.71 -5.56
N LEU A 9 11.86 -15.42 -5.32
CA LEU A 9 12.67 -14.55 -6.19
C LEU A 9 12.93 -15.15 -7.59
N TYR A 10 12.75 -16.46 -7.79
CA TYR A 10 13.16 -17.14 -9.02
C TYR A 10 12.10 -17.17 -10.14
N ASN A 11 10.87 -16.72 -9.89
CA ASN A 11 9.75 -16.82 -10.84
C ASN A 11 9.29 -15.49 -11.46
N GLN A 12 9.99 -14.38 -11.23
CA GLN A 12 9.68 -13.09 -11.88
C GLN A 12 10.58 -12.81 -13.10
N PRO A 13 10.15 -11.99 -14.08
CA PRO A 13 11.03 -11.50 -15.14
C PRO A 13 12.31 -10.88 -14.56
N ALA A 14 13.46 -11.10 -15.21
CA ALA A 14 14.77 -10.64 -14.72
C ALA A 14 14.84 -9.12 -14.43
N VAL A 15 14.02 -8.31 -15.12
CA VAL A 15 13.90 -6.86 -14.90
C VAL A 15 13.18 -6.54 -13.58
N GLU A 16 12.10 -7.26 -13.26
CA GLU A 16 11.35 -7.12 -12.00
C GLU A 16 12.19 -7.60 -10.80
N GLN A 17 12.96 -8.69 -10.97
CA GLN A 17 13.93 -9.15 -9.96
C GLN A 17 15.03 -8.11 -9.69
N GLY A 18 15.52 -7.43 -10.73
CA GLY A 18 16.54 -6.38 -10.60
C GLY A 18 16.03 -5.14 -9.87
N LEU A 19 14.79 -4.74 -10.15
CA LEU A 19 14.11 -3.63 -9.50
C LEU A 19 13.84 -3.88 -8.02
N GLN A 20 13.28 -5.05 -7.69
CA GLN A 20 13.01 -5.41 -6.30
C GLN A 20 14.31 -5.45 -5.51
N ARG A 21 15.37 -6.07 -6.05
CA ARG A 21 16.69 -6.04 -5.42
C ARG A 21 17.20 -4.62 -5.19
N LEU A 22 17.12 -3.73 -6.18
CA LEU A 22 17.57 -2.33 -6.03
C LEU A 22 16.72 -1.55 -5.03
N GLN A 23 15.40 -1.72 -5.03
CA GLN A 23 14.50 -1.09 -4.04
C GLN A 23 14.84 -1.56 -2.62
N TRP A 24 15.03 -2.87 -2.44
CA TRP A 24 15.41 -3.46 -1.16
C TRP A 24 16.77 -2.97 -0.70
N TYR A 25 17.80 -2.99 -1.56
CA TYR A 25 19.12 -2.49 -1.17
C TYR A 25 19.10 -1.01 -0.76
N VAL A 26 18.25 -0.17 -1.37
CA VAL A 26 18.12 1.24 -0.95
C VAL A 26 17.46 1.33 0.42
N ILE A 27 16.39 0.57 0.67
CA ILE A 27 15.72 0.54 1.98
C ILE A 27 16.68 -0.02 3.05
N TYR A 28 17.34 -1.15 2.79
CA TYR A 28 18.33 -1.74 3.68
C TYR A 28 19.51 -0.80 3.94
N ASP A 29 20.05 -0.08 2.94
CA ASP A 29 21.19 0.81 3.18
C ASP A 29 20.80 2.15 3.84
N ILE A 30 19.60 2.66 3.57
CA ILE A 30 19.07 3.87 4.24
C ILE A 30 18.69 3.56 5.69
N VAL A 31 18.14 2.37 5.96
CA VAL A 31 17.57 2.02 7.27
C VAL A 31 18.51 1.16 8.13
N ASP A 32 19.15 0.12 7.60
CA ASP A 32 20.08 -0.74 8.38
C ASP A 32 21.50 -0.18 8.51
N ASN A 33 21.97 0.68 7.59
CA ASN A 33 23.37 1.12 7.52
C ASN A 33 23.63 2.59 7.86
N GLY A 34 22.85 3.17 8.79
CA GLY A 34 23.21 4.45 9.42
C GLY A 34 24.66 4.43 9.95
N VAL A 35 25.52 5.27 9.35
CA VAL A 35 26.92 5.60 9.71
C VAL A 35 27.96 4.44 9.69
N GLY A 36 27.59 3.20 9.39
CA GLY A 36 28.50 2.04 9.56
C GLY A 36 29.03 1.31 8.32
N SER A 37 28.39 1.44 7.14
CA SER A 37 28.81 0.65 5.97
C SER A 37 29.92 1.32 5.16
N ASN A 38 30.89 0.52 4.68
CA ASN A 38 32.00 0.93 3.80
C ASN A 38 31.56 1.46 2.41
N PHE A 39 30.28 1.82 2.22
CA PHE A 39 29.78 2.45 1.01
C PHE A 39 29.97 3.96 1.11
N SER A 40 30.87 4.50 0.29
CA SER A 40 31.04 5.94 0.17
C SER A 40 29.71 6.60 -0.26
N ASN A 41 29.49 7.85 0.13
CA ASN A 41 28.34 8.65 -0.32
C ASN A 41 28.18 8.64 -1.86
N ILE A 42 29.26 8.40 -2.59
CA ILE A 42 29.29 8.24 -4.05
C ILE A 42 28.53 6.98 -4.48
N GLY A 43 28.76 5.84 -3.81
CA GLY A 43 28.07 4.58 -4.12
C GLY A 43 26.55 4.68 -3.90
N ARG A 44 26.13 5.31 -2.79
CA ARG A 44 24.72 5.61 -2.51
C ARG A 44 24.10 6.50 -3.58
N THR A 45 24.80 7.55 -3.97
CA THR A 45 24.34 8.48 -5.00
C THR A 45 24.11 7.77 -6.34
N ILE A 46 25.05 6.95 -6.79
CA ILE A 46 24.93 6.18 -8.03
C ILE A 46 23.73 5.24 -7.98
N MET A 47 23.53 4.56 -6.84
CA MET A 47 22.41 3.65 -6.67
C MET A 47 21.06 4.37 -6.72
N LEU A 48 20.92 5.48 -5.99
CA LEU A 48 19.71 6.30 -6.00
C LEU A 48 19.44 6.87 -7.39
N GLN A 49 20.49 7.27 -8.11
CA GLN A 49 20.36 7.76 -9.48
C GLN A 49 19.83 6.68 -10.43
N ASN A 50 20.35 5.45 -10.33
CA ASN A 50 19.84 4.32 -11.11
C ASN A 50 18.38 4.00 -10.78
N LEU A 51 18.01 4.04 -9.49
CA LEU A 51 16.62 3.81 -9.06
C LEU A 51 15.67 4.88 -9.63
N LEU A 52 16.04 6.16 -9.51
CA LEU A 52 15.20 7.28 -9.94
C LEU A 52 15.12 7.46 -11.45
N GLN A 53 16.04 6.84 -12.20
CA GLN A 53 16.05 6.81 -13.67
C GLN A 53 15.42 5.53 -14.25
N HIS A 54 14.92 4.63 -13.41
CA HIS A 54 14.26 3.42 -13.90
C HIS A 54 13.00 3.77 -14.72
N PRO A 55 12.70 3.06 -15.85
CA PRO A 55 11.56 3.39 -16.73
C PRO A 55 10.18 3.49 -16.07
N THR A 56 9.98 2.82 -14.94
CA THR A 56 8.72 2.82 -14.16
C THR A 56 8.68 3.90 -13.08
N VAL A 57 9.77 4.65 -12.90
CA VAL A 57 9.90 5.72 -11.91
C VAL A 57 9.87 7.06 -12.64
N HIS A 58 8.88 7.88 -12.31
CA HIS A 58 8.76 9.23 -12.86
C HIS A 58 9.16 10.23 -11.77
N CYS A 59 10.39 10.75 -11.85
CA CYS A 59 10.93 11.72 -10.90
C CYS A 59 11.20 13.06 -11.58
N LYS A 60 10.49 14.11 -11.16
CA LYS A 60 10.63 15.47 -11.74
C LYS A 60 11.98 16.12 -11.38
N ASP A 61 12.41 15.98 -10.14
CA ASP A 61 13.62 16.59 -9.57
C ASP A 61 14.51 15.48 -9.00
N VAL A 62 15.29 14.85 -9.88
CA VAL A 62 16.15 13.71 -9.51
C VAL A 62 17.21 14.14 -8.49
N GLU A 63 17.95 15.22 -8.77
CA GLU A 63 19.04 15.69 -7.91
C GLU A 63 18.55 16.10 -6.52
N GLY A 64 17.47 16.89 -6.45
CA GLY A 64 16.90 17.29 -5.17
C GLY A 64 16.27 16.12 -4.41
N THR A 65 15.74 15.12 -5.10
CA THR A 65 15.25 13.89 -4.45
C THR A 65 16.40 13.10 -3.84
N ILE A 66 17.51 12.92 -4.58
CA ILE A 66 18.73 12.28 -4.05
C ILE A 66 19.24 13.02 -2.82
N ALA A 67 19.33 14.36 -2.89
CA ALA A 67 19.80 15.17 -1.76
C ALA A 67 18.94 14.96 -0.49
N ARG A 68 17.60 14.92 -0.64
CA ARG A 68 16.67 14.66 0.47
C ARG A 68 16.84 13.25 1.04
N LEU A 69 16.97 12.23 0.19
CA LEU A 69 17.16 10.85 0.63
C LEU A 69 18.49 10.67 1.39
N LEU A 70 19.57 11.30 0.91
CA LEU A 70 20.86 11.32 1.60
C LEU A 70 20.80 12.07 2.94
N MET A 71 20.00 13.15 3.04
CA MET A 71 19.75 13.83 4.31
C MET A 71 19.02 12.92 5.30
N ILE A 72 17.95 12.23 4.87
CA ILE A 72 17.22 11.27 5.71
C ILE A 72 18.17 10.18 6.23
N ALA A 73 18.98 9.58 5.35
CA ALA A 73 19.95 8.56 5.75
C ALA A 73 21.02 9.10 6.73
N LYS A 74 21.45 10.34 6.56
CA LYS A 74 22.40 11.00 7.47
C LYS A 74 21.79 11.31 8.83
N ASP A 75 20.52 11.70 8.86
CA ASP A 75 19.82 12.12 10.07
C ASP A 75 19.44 10.96 10.99
N GLY A 76 19.50 9.73 10.50
CA GLY A 76 19.31 8.51 11.29
C GLY A 76 17.84 8.10 11.45
N THR A 77 17.65 6.86 11.89
CA THR A 77 16.31 6.27 12.05
C THR A 77 15.53 6.89 13.20
N GLU A 78 16.22 7.48 14.19
CA GLU A 78 15.61 8.14 15.34
C GLU A 78 14.83 9.43 15.00
N LYS A 79 15.07 10.00 13.81
CA LYS A 79 14.34 11.15 13.28
C LYS A 79 13.40 10.79 12.13
N PHE A 80 13.27 9.51 11.82
CA PHE A 80 12.46 9.04 10.71
C PHE A 80 11.13 8.47 11.21
N GLN A 81 10.06 8.76 10.47
CA GLN A 81 8.74 8.18 10.65
C GLN A 81 8.18 7.75 9.30
N PHE A 82 7.44 6.65 9.28
CA PHE A 82 6.85 6.10 8.07
C PHE A 82 5.35 6.38 8.06
N LEU A 83 4.94 7.36 7.24
CA LEU A 83 3.54 7.71 7.01
C LEU A 83 3.11 7.20 5.64
N THR A 84 2.08 6.38 5.60
CA THR A 84 1.62 5.75 4.35
C THR A 84 0.11 5.62 4.30
N ASP A 85 -0.44 5.61 3.08
CA ASP A 85 -1.78 5.09 2.84
C ASP A 85 -1.73 3.55 2.75
N TYR A 86 -2.88 2.88 2.79
CA TYR A 86 -3.01 1.43 2.71
C TYR A 86 -3.43 0.96 1.31
N ASP A 87 -4.63 1.38 0.86
CA ASP A 87 -5.26 0.81 -0.31
C ASP A 87 -4.60 1.28 -1.60
N ARG A 88 -4.13 0.32 -2.42
CA ARG A 88 -3.37 0.59 -3.66
C ARG A 88 -2.00 1.23 -3.43
N THR A 89 -1.65 1.53 -2.17
CA THR A 89 -0.34 2.00 -1.74
C THR A 89 0.48 0.83 -1.20
N LEU A 90 0.12 0.27 -0.03
CA LEU A 90 0.73 -0.98 0.46
C LEU A 90 0.17 -2.21 -0.25
N THR A 91 -1.08 -2.14 -0.72
CA THR A 91 -1.72 -3.20 -1.50
C THR A 91 -1.58 -2.95 -3.01
N TYR A 92 -1.68 -4.00 -3.81
CA TYR A 92 -1.73 -3.89 -5.26
C TYR A 92 -3.02 -3.17 -5.71
N ARG A 93 -2.93 -2.38 -6.78
CA ARG A 93 -4.11 -1.98 -7.56
C ARG A 93 -4.54 -3.09 -8.52
N MET A 94 -3.57 -3.68 -9.20
CA MET A 94 -3.75 -4.78 -10.16
C MET A 94 -2.71 -5.86 -9.85
N TYR A 95 -3.09 -7.12 -9.94
CA TYR A 95 -2.21 -8.27 -9.78
C TYR A 95 -2.53 -9.31 -10.86
N ASN A 96 -1.53 -9.74 -11.62
CA ASN A 96 -1.67 -10.67 -12.75
C ASN A 96 -2.80 -10.28 -13.74
N GLY A 97 -2.88 -8.98 -14.07
CA GLY A 97 -3.87 -8.44 -15.01
C GLY A 97 -5.30 -8.32 -14.46
N LYS A 98 -5.54 -8.65 -13.19
CA LYS A 98 -6.84 -8.51 -12.52
C LYS A 98 -6.80 -7.43 -11.44
N SER A 99 -7.92 -6.75 -11.20
CA SER A 99 -8.01 -5.79 -10.09
C SER A 99 -7.93 -6.52 -8.76
N ALA A 100 -7.07 -6.03 -7.88
CA ALA A 100 -7.04 -6.49 -6.49
C ALA A 100 -8.09 -5.73 -5.67
N SER A 101 -8.64 -6.38 -4.65
CA SER A 101 -9.56 -5.76 -3.71
C SER A 101 -8.87 -4.64 -2.92
N THR A 102 -9.61 -3.56 -2.65
CA THR A 102 -9.30 -2.65 -1.55
C THR A 102 -9.76 -3.25 -0.22
N SER A 103 -9.52 -2.57 0.90
CA SER A 103 -10.06 -2.93 2.21
C SER A 103 -11.60 -3.04 2.20
N PHE A 104 -12.30 -2.10 1.56
CA PHE A 104 -13.73 -2.20 1.27
C PHE A 104 -14.07 -3.43 0.43
N GLY A 105 -13.23 -3.71 -0.58
CA GLY A 105 -13.34 -4.89 -1.44
C GLY A 105 -13.28 -6.23 -0.72
N VAL A 106 -12.71 -6.28 0.48
CA VAL A 106 -12.75 -7.48 1.34
C VAL A 106 -14.18 -7.79 1.79
N LEU A 107 -15.05 -6.80 1.85
CA LEU A 107 -16.46 -6.96 2.23
C LEU A 107 -17.36 -6.86 0.98
N ASP A 108 -17.35 -5.73 0.28
CA ASP A 108 -18.41 -5.35 -0.65
C ASP A 108 -18.45 -6.14 -1.97
N SER A 109 -17.34 -6.77 -2.34
CA SER A 109 -17.16 -7.55 -3.57
C SER A 109 -16.78 -9.00 -3.26
N ASN A 110 -16.86 -9.38 -1.99
CA ASN A 110 -16.48 -10.70 -1.53
C ASN A 110 -17.52 -11.76 -1.93
N PRO A 111 -17.11 -12.88 -2.56
CA PRO A 111 -18.04 -13.91 -3.01
C PRO A 111 -18.87 -14.55 -1.87
N LEU A 112 -18.43 -14.43 -0.61
CA LEU A 112 -19.15 -14.95 0.55
C LEU A 112 -20.30 -14.05 1.03
N ILE A 113 -20.36 -12.80 0.58
CA ILE A 113 -21.46 -11.88 0.92
C ILE A 113 -22.70 -12.18 0.06
N ASP A 114 -23.88 -11.77 0.51
CA ASP A 114 -25.10 -11.94 -0.29
C ASP A 114 -24.99 -11.17 -1.63
N LYS A 115 -25.42 -11.80 -2.73
CA LYS A 115 -25.30 -11.21 -4.07
C LYS A 115 -26.05 -9.87 -4.17
N ARG A 116 -27.23 -9.74 -3.55
CA ARG A 116 -28.02 -8.51 -3.57
C ARG A 116 -27.25 -7.36 -2.93
N ILE A 117 -26.51 -7.64 -1.86
CA ILE A 117 -25.70 -6.65 -1.15
C ILE A 117 -24.51 -6.23 -2.02
N ARG A 118 -23.82 -7.19 -2.64
CA ARG A 118 -22.73 -6.87 -3.58
C ARG A 118 -23.20 -6.03 -4.77
N ASP A 119 -24.31 -6.41 -5.40
CA ASP A 119 -24.87 -5.69 -6.55
C ASP A 119 -25.25 -4.24 -6.15
N ALA A 120 -25.78 -4.04 -4.94
CA ALA A 120 -26.08 -2.72 -4.40
C ALA A 120 -24.80 -1.92 -4.10
N ALA A 121 -23.76 -2.55 -3.56
CA ALA A 121 -22.50 -1.90 -3.26
C ALA A 121 -21.77 -1.48 -4.55
N GLU A 122 -21.78 -2.35 -5.55
CA GLU A 122 -21.29 -2.06 -6.90
C GLU A 122 -22.04 -0.88 -7.52
N SER A 123 -23.36 -0.86 -7.44
CA SER A 123 -24.17 0.25 -7.95
C SER A 123 -23.86 1.58 -7.26
N LEU A 124 -23.69 1.57 -5.93
CA LEU A 124 -23.26 2.74 -5.15
C LEU A 124 -21.87 3.21 -5.59
N ARG A 125 -20.91 2.29 -5.68
CA ARG A 125 -19.54 2.59 -6.09
C ARG A 125 -19.50 3.19 -7.48
N ASP A 126 -20.17 2.58 -8.45
CA ASP A 126 -20.13 3.02 -9.83
C ASP A 126 -20.70 4.44 -9.99
N TYR A 127 -21.73 4.79 -9.21
CA TYR A 127 -22.29 6.14 -9.18
C TYR A 127 -21.33 7.16 -8.55
N TYR A 128 -20.86 6.90 -7.32
CA TYR A 128 -20.07 7.89 -6.58
C TYR A 128 -18.62 7.99 -7.04
N TYR A 129 -18.02 6.90 -7.51
CA TYR A 129 -16.68 6.91 -8.09
C TYR A 129 -16.62 7.79 -9.35
N ALA A 130 -17.67 7.76 -10.18
CA ALA A 130 -17.78 8.63 -11.35
C ALA A 130 -17.78 10.13 -10.95
N ILE A 131 -18.34 10.47 -9.79
CA ILE A 131 -18.34 11.83 -9.24
C ILE A 131 -16.95 12.18 -8.67
N GLU A 132 -16.33 11.26 -7.92
CA GLU A 132 -15.02 11.44 -7.29
C GLU A 132 -13.95 11.87 -8.31
N ILE A 133 -13.90 11.19 -9.46
CA ILE A 133 -12.90 11.44 -10.50
C ILE A 133 -13.30 12.53 -11.50
N SER A 134 -14.54 13.02 -11.46
CA SER A 134 -15.07 13.99 -12.42
C SER A 134 -14.47 15.38 -12.23
N ASP A 135 -14.14 16.07 -13.32
CA ASP A 135 -13.68 17.47 -13.30
C ASP A 135 -14.85 18.48 -13.23
N LYS A 136 -16.10 18.01 -13.30
CA LYS A 136 -17.30 18.86 -13.33
C LYS A 136 -17.73 19.38 -11.96
N TYR A 137 -17.25 18.76 -10.88
CA TYR A 137 -17.64 19.07 -9.51
C TYR A 137 -16.52 19.80 -8.79
N THR A 138 -16.88 20.78 -7.95
CA THR A 138 -15.92 21.39 -7.04
C THR A 138 -15.48 20.41 -5.95
N PHE A 139 -14.41 20.77 -5.23
CA PHE A 139 -13.94 19.96 -4.12
C PHE A 139 -15.00 19.82 -3.02
N GLU A 140 -15.72 20.89 -2.70
CA GLU A 140 -16.78 20.94 -1.69
C GLU A 140 -17.98 20.08 -2.09
N GLU A 141 -18.37 20.13 -3.36
CA GLU A 141 -19.45 19.27 -3.90
C GLU A 141 -19.07 17.79 -3.82
N LYS A 142 -17.83 17.45 -4.18
CA LYS A 142 -17.32 16.08 -4.05
C LYS A 142 -17.33 15.61 -2.60
N ILE A 143 -16.90 16.44 -1.66
CA ILE A 143 -16.95 16.09 -0.22
C ILE A 143 -18.36 15.72 0.20
N ALA A 144 -19.36 16.54 -0.14
CA ALA A 144 -20.76 16.25 0.19
C ALA A 144 -21.22 14.91 -0.40
N HIS A 145 -20.82 14.60 -1.63
CA HIS A 145 -21.11 13.30 -2.25
C HIS A 145 -20.39 12.13 -1.55
N MET A 146 -19.12 12.28 -1.15
CA MET A 146 -18.36 11.25 -0.43
C MET A 146 -18.94 10.96 0.95
N GLU A 147 -19.44 11.97 1.67
CA GLU A 147 -20.12 11.77 2.95
C GLU A 147 -21.41 10.95 2.81
N ILE A 148 -22.18 11.18 1.74
CA ILE A 148 -23.38 10.39 1.47
C ILE A 148 -22.99 8.97 1.09
N TRP A 149 -21.99 8.81 0.21
CA TRP A 149 -21.50 7.49 -0.18
C TRP A 149 -21.08 6.68 1.05
N TRP A 150 -20.32 7.28 1.96
CA TRP A 150 -19.87 6.62 3.18
C TRP A 150 -21.04 6.14 4.04
N LYS A 151 -22.03 7.01 4.27
CA LYS A 151 -23.25 6.68 5.05
C LYS A 151 -24.09 5.58 4.41
N GLU A 152 -24.24 5.58 3.09
CA GLU A 152 -25.00 4.55 2.38
C GLU A 152 -24.24 3.22 2.34
N GLY A 153 -22.92 3.27 2.15
CA GLY A 153 -22.05 2.10 2.24
C GLY A 153 -22.07 1.45 3.62
N GLU A 154 -22.00 2.27 4.69
CA GLU A 154 -22.15 1.83 6.08
C GLU A 154 -23.46 1.06 6.28
N LYS A 155 -24.61 1.65 5.91
CA LYS A 155 -25.93 1.00 6.08
C LYS A 155 -25.98 -0.35 5.36
N LEU A 156 -25.40 -0.41 4.17
CA LEU A 156 -25.35 -1.61 3.37
C LEU A 156 -24.49 -2.69 4.04
N MET A 157 -23.31 -2.34 4.56
CA MET A 157 -22.43 -3.28 5.26
C MET A 157 -23.03 -3.76 6.59
N VAL A 158 -23.70 -2.89 7.34
CA VAL A 158 -24.45 -3.28 8.55
C VAL A 158 -25.54 -4.31 8.19
N SER A 159 -26.24 -4.12 7.07
CA SER A 159 -27.25 -5.07 6.60
C SER A 159 -26.67 -6.44 6.18
N ALA A 160 -25.37 -6.51 5.90
CA ALA A 160 -24.67 -7.75 5.57
C ALA A 160 -24.39 -8.62 6.80
N ASN A 161 -24.57 -8.07 8.01
CA ASN A 161 -24.47 -8.80 9.29
C ASN A 161 -23.13 -9.55 9.43
N ILE A 162 -22.04 -8.86 9.10
CA ILE A 162 -20.67 -9.41 9.11
C ILE A 162 -20.14 -9.35 10.54
N HIS A 163 -19.72 -10.50 11.08
CA HIS A 163 -19.15 -10.58 12.43
C HIS A 163 -17.63 -10.59 12.37
N ARG A 164 -16.98 -10.26 13.48
CA ARG A 164 -15.51 -10.22 13.56
C ARG A 164 -14.88 -11.58 13.23
N ASP A 165 -15.54 -12.66 13.61
CA ASP A 165 -15.08 -14.04 13.33
C ASP A 165 -15.14 -14.40 11.83
N ASP A 166 -15.90 -13.65 11.02
CA ASP A 166 -15.97 -13.84 9.58
C ASP A 166 -14.78 -13.21 8.85
N LEU A 167 -14.09 -12.23 9.46
CA LEU A 167 -12.99 -11.49 8.82
C LEU A 167 -11.91 -12.40 8.25
N SER A 168 -11.50 -13.43 9.00
CA SER A 168 -10.47 -14.35 8.52
C SER A 168 -10.91 -15.10 7.26
N LYS A 169 -12.20 -15.48 7.17
CA LYS A 169 -12.76 -16.15 5.99
C LYS A 169 -12.90 -15.18 4.82
N LEU A 170 -13.38 -13.96 5.09
CA LEU A 170 -13.54 -12.92 4.08
C LEU A 170 -12.20 -12.51 3.47
N LEU A 171 -11.18 -12.28 4.30
CA LEU A 171 -9.81 -11.97 3.84
C LEU A 171 -9.29 -13.07 2.91
N LYS A 172 -9.42 -14.34 3.30
CA LYS A 172 -8.99 -15.50 2.48
C LYS A 172 -9.75 -15.62 1.16
N ALA A 173 -11.01 -15.20 1.12
CA ALA A 173 -11.85 -15.23 -0.08
C ALA A 173 -11.69 -13.98 -0.97
N SER A 174 -11.05 -12.93 -0.46
CA SER A 174 -10.80 -11.69 -1.21
C SER A 174 -9.54 -11.78 -2.07
N SER A 175 -9.38 -10.84 -3.01
CA SER A 175 -8.16 -10.70 -3.80
C SER A 175 -7.20 -9.63 -3.26
N ILE A 176 -7.43 -9.14 -2.03
CA ILE A 176 -6.54 -8.15 -1.42
C ILE A 176 -5.14 -8.74 -1.26
N ARG A 177 -4.12 -7.97 -1.62
CA ARG A 177 -2.75 -8.45 -1.61
C ARG A 177 -1.78 -7.30 -1.39
N LEU A 178 -0.85 -7.48 -0.44
CA LEU A 178 0.27 -6.58 -0.23
C LEU A 178 1.22 -6.62 -1.43
N ARG A 179 1.91 -5.51 -1.67
CA ARG A 179 2.99 -5.43 -2.66
C ARG A 179 4.16 -6.32 -2.27
N ASP A 180 4.89 -6.80 -3.27
CA ASP A 180 6.08 -7.61 -3.04
C ASP A 180 7.09 -6.89 -2.13
N GLY A 181 7.60 -7.67 -1.18
CA GLY A 181 8.53 -7.35 -0.12
C GLY A 181 8.02 -6.46 1.02
N MET A 182 6.70 -6.31 1.15
CA MET A 182 6.12 -5.61 2.29
C MET A 182 6.54 -6.21 3.64
N ASP A 183 6.77 -7.52 3.69
CA ASP A 183 7.33 -8.24 4.83
C ASP A 183 8.72 -7.71 5.22
N GLU A 184 9.66 -7.62 4.28
CA GLU A 184 10.99 -7.07 4.56
C GLU A 184 10.93 -5.59 4.98
N LEU A 185 10.04 -4.79 4.39
CA LEU A 185 9.85 -3.40 4.82
C LEU A 185 9.39 -3.33 6.28
N MET A 186 8.39 -4.13 6.65
CA MET A 186 7.87 -4.12 8.03
C MET A 186 8.91 -4.62 9.02
N ASP A 187 9.66 -5.68 8.68
CA ASP A 187 10.76 -6.19 9.51
C ASP A 187 11.88 -5.16 9.73
N VAL A 188 12.19 -4.36 8.70
CA VAL A 188 13.16 -3.26 8.77
C VAL A 188 12.62 -2.15 9.67
N LEU A 189 11.38 -1.71 9.47
CA LEU A 189 10.76 -0.65 10.29
C LEU A 189 10.69 -1.06 11.77
N GLU A 190 10.32 -2.31 12.05
CA GLU A 190 10.24 -2.86 13.40
C GLU A 190 11.63 -2.95 14.06
N ARG A 191 12.63 -3.52 13.37
CA ARG A 191 14.00 -3.65 13.93
C ARG A 191 14.59 -2.32 14.37
N HIS A 192 14.27 -1.23 13.65
CA HIS A 192 14.77 0.12 13.96
C HIS A 192 13.84 0.94 14.83
N ASN A 193 12.75 0.36 15.33
CA ASN A 193 11.72 1.05 16.10
C ASN A 193 11.21 2.33 15.40
N ILE A 194 11.09 2.30 14.07
CA ILE A 194 10.59 3.42 13.30
C ILE A 194 9.07 3.50 13.51
N PRO A 195 8.53 4.66 13.96
CA PRO A 195 7.08 4.84 14.08
C PRO A 195 6.40 4.71 12.71
N VAL A 196 5.36 3.88 12.65
CA VAL A 196 4.53 3.68 11.46
C VAL A 196 3.12 4.21 11.71
N LEU A 197 2.65 5.07 10.82
CA LEU A 197 1.25 5.51 10.78
C LEU A 197 0.66 5.19 9.41
N ILE A 198 -0.36 4.33 9.40
CA ILE A 198 -1.14 4.03 8.21
C ILE A 198 -2.40 4.91 8.23
N LEU A 199 -2.44 5.92 7.37
CA LEU A 199 -3.61 6.79 7.17
C LEU A 199 -4.44 6.25 6.02
N SER A 200 -5.45 5.44 6.35
CA SER A 200 -6.35 4.85 5.35
C SER A 200 -7.75 5.44 5.46
N ALA A 201 -8.34 5.79 4.31
CA ALA A 201 -9.77 6.03 4.16
C ALA A 201 -10.56 4.71 3.93
N GLY A 202 -9.92 3.56 4.15
CA GLY A 202 -10.49 2.23 4.01
C GLY A 202 -11.22 1.75 5.27
N ILE A 203 -11.50 0.44 5.33
CA ILE A 203 -12.06 -0.21 6.52
C ILE A 203 -10.92 -0.69 7.42
N GLY A 204 -10.84 -0.11 8.63
CA GLY A 204 -10.08 -0.67 9.75
C GLY A 204 -10.89 -1.71 10.51
N GLY A 205 -10.24 -2.63 11.24
CA GLY A 205 -10.86 -3.80 11.88
C GLY A 205 -11.92 -3.55 12.96
N GLU A 206 -12.31 -2.29 13.20
CA GLU A 206 -13.36 -1.88 14.14
C GLU A 206 -14.53 -1.13 13.46
N ALA A 207 -14.37 -0.73 12.20
CA ALA A 207 -15.44 -0.05 11.47
C ALA A 207 -16.39 -1.10 10.89
N TRP A 208 -17.68 -1.03 11.25
CA TRP A 208 -18.80 -1.79 10.66
C TRP A 208 -18.96 -3.26 11.04
N ILE A 209 -18.16 -3.74 11.98
CA ILE A 209 -18.13 -5.15 12.36
C ILE A 209 -18.77 -5.29 13.75
N THR A 210 -19.86 -6.04 13.83
CA THR A 210 -20.52 -6.30 15.12
C THR A 210 -19.77 -7.38 15.89
N SER A 211 -19.70 -7.21 17.22
CA SER A 211 -19.17 -8.18 18.17
C SER A 211 -19.94 -9.49 18.16
#